data_AF-A0A7Y3MF55-F1
#
_entry.id   AF-A0A7Y3MF55-F1
#
_cell.length_a   1.000
_cell.length_b   1.000
_cell.length_c   1.000
_cell.angle_alpha   90.00
_cell.angle_beta   90.00
_cell.angle_gamma   90.00
#
_symmetry.space_group_name_H-M   'P 1'
#
loop_
_entity.id
_entity.type
_entity.pdbx_description
1 polymer ?
#
loop_
_entity_poly.entity_id
_entity_poly.type
_entity_poly.pdbx_seq_one_letter_code
_entity_poly.pdbx_strand_id
1 'polypeptide(L)'
;MEDAHRRVPMMEGTAGRHRVGSFGFPGEKIVGEQGVIAQLGRDSSLNVFFGRGRRVRLADGTEWRIKSVTSGRHIVPIIRSEAGTIATSGPLYAKRSYGINGKDYGLTLIPTGKAGWGRPAHWVLQRHETEIASVTQESITAHEPILVAAAVMAFTLITHGIPGEADLMPKRD
;
A
#
# COMPACT_ATOMS: atom_id res chain seq x y z
N MET A 1 22.48 26.97 2.39
CA MET A 1 21.27 26.71 1.58
C MET A 1 21.18 25.20 1.49
N GLU A 2 20.62 24.60 2.54
CA GLU A 2 20.61 23.15 2.73
C GLU A 2 19.73 22.55 1.66
N ASP A 3 20.34 21.82 0.74
CA ASP A 3 19.66 20.83 -0.09
C ASP A 3 19.24 19.70 0.86
N ALA A 4 18.19 20.01 1.64
CA ALA A 4 17.46 19.06 2.43
C ALA A 4 16.76 18.15 1.42
N HIS A 5 17.51 17.19 0.89
CA HIS A 5 16.97 15.99 0.27
C HIS A 5 15.77 15.61 1.12
N ARG A 6 14.57 15.90 0.61
CA ARG A 6 13.31 15.68 1.31
C ARG A 6 13.30 14.17 1.57
N ARG A 7 13.75 13.76 2.76
CA ARG A 7 13.96 12.35 3.10
C ARG A 7 12.65 11.67 2.77
N VAL A 8 12.70 10.70 1.87
CA VAL A 8 11.48 10.00 1.50
C VAL A 8 10.98 9.35 2.78
N PRO A 9 9.73 9.60 3.22
CA PRO A 9 9.28 9.16 4.53
C PRO A 9 9.42 7.65 4.67
N MET A 10 10.13 7.23 5.72
CA MET A 10 10.38 5.83 6.07
C MET A 10 9.57 5.46 7.31
N MET A 11 9.33 4.17 7.47
CA MET A 11 8.83 3.59 8.71
C MET A 11 9.72 2.42 9.13
N GLU A 12 9.79 2.22 10.44
CA GLU A 12 10.55 1.18 11.11
C GLU A 12 9.64 0.48 12.13
N GLY A 13 9.97 -0.76 12.47
CA GLY A 13 9.22 -1.52 13.46
C GLY A 13 7.80 -1.85 13.02
N THR A 14 6.88 -1.93 13.98
CA THR A 14 5.48 -2.29 13.71
C THR A 14 4.59 -1.06 13.60
N ALA A 15 3.71 -1.06 12.60
CA ALA A 15 2.62 -0.10 12.51
C ALA A 15 1.26 -0.77 12.33
N GLY A 16 0.26 -0.27 13.06
CA GLY A 16 -1.12 -0.71 13.00
C GLY A 16 -2.00 0.27 12.22
N ARG A 17 -3.00 -0.27 11.52
CA ARG A 17 -4.08 0.48 10.90
C ARG A 17 -5.25 0.58 11.86
N HIS A 18 -5.65 1.80 12.20
CA HIS A 18 -6.72 2.09 13.16
C HIS A 18 -7.81 2.92 12.50
N ARG A 19 -9.06 2.52 12.67
CA ARG A 19 -10.22 3.36 12.32
C ARG A 19 -10.36 4.47 13.36
N VAL A 20 -10.58 5.69 12.90
CA VAL A 20 -10.73 6.87 13.76
C VAL A 20 -12.20 7.25 13.92
N GLY A 21 -12.93 7.33 12.81
CA GLY A 21 -14.30 7.80 12.86
C GLY A 21 -15.03 7.67 11.53
N SER A 22 -16.34 7.70 11.62
CA SER A 22 -17.24 7.58 10.48
C SER A 22 -17.48 8.91 9.78
N PHE A 23 -17.01 10.07 10.28
CA PHE A 23 -17.21 11.40 9.67
C PHE A 23 -15.91 12.22 9.54
N GLY A 24 -15.79 12.95 8.43
CA GLY A 24 -14.65 13.83 8.16
C GLY A 24 -13.35 13.11 7.78
N PHE A 25 -12.24 13.86 7.91
CA PHE A 25 -10.88 13.36 7.74
C PHE A 25 -10.10 13.60 9.04
N PRO A 26 -9.31 12.63 9.52
CA PRO A 26 -9.07 11.31 8.94
C PRO A 26 -10.16 10.28 9.26
N GLY A 27 -10.37 9.33 8.33
CA GLY A 27 -11.19 8.15 8.58
C GLY A 27 -10.40 7.01 9.22
N GLU A 28 -9.13 6.86 8.84
CA GLU A 28 -8.20 5.88 9.40
C GLU A 28 -6.82 6.50 9.67
N LYS A 29 -6.02 5.87 10.51
CA LYS A 29 -4.61 6.22 10.78
C LYS A 29 -3.76 4.97 10.68
N ILE A 30 -2.54 5.14 10.19
CA ILE A 30 -1.45 4.19 10.36
C ILE A 30 -0.58 4.74 11.49
N VAL A 31 -0.45 3.98 12.57
CA VAL A 31 0.25 4.37 13.79
C VAL A 31 1.39 3.40 14.00
N GLY A 32 2.62 3.93 13.97
CA GLY A 32 3.82 3.19 14.38
C GLY A 32 4.19 3.48 15.82
N GLU A 33 5.31 2.93 16.25
CA GLU A 33 5.83 3.07 17.62
C GLU A 33 6.11 4.53 18.01
N GLN A 34 6.56 5.35 17.06
CA GLN A 34 6.89 6.76 17.26
C GLN A 34 5.70 7.71 17.03
N GLY A 35 4.51 7.16 16.75
CA GLY A 35 3.29 7.93 16.55
C GLY A 35 2.64 7.75 15.17
N VAL A 36 1.87 8.74 14.74
CA VAL A 36 1.10 8.66 13.49
C VAL A 36 2.05 8.78 12.29
N ILE A 37 2.13 7.73 11.48
CA ILE A 37 2.89 7.71 10.22
C ILE A 37 2.08 8.37 9.10
N ALA A 38 0.79 7.99 8.99
CA ALA A 38 -0.10 8.51 7.98
C ALA A 38 -1.55 8.56 8.46
N GLN A 39 -2.27 9.57 8.00
CA GLN A 39 -3.70 9.75 8.11
C GLN A 39 -4.34 9.45 6.77
N LEU A 40 -5.36 8.61 6.75
CA LEU A 40 -6.03 8.17 5.55
C LEU A 40 -7.48 8.66 5.54
N GLY A 41 -7.98 9.02 4.35
CA GLY A 41 -9.41 9.17 4.13
C GLY A 41 -10.13 7.84 4.37
N ARG A 42 -11.47 7.87 4.37
CA ARG A 42 -12.27 6.65 4.53
C ARG A 42 -11.88 5.59 3.51
N ASP A 43 -11.88 4.35 3.96
CA ASP A 43 -11.60 3.19 3.16
C ASP A 43 -12.74 2.92 2.18
N SER A 44 -12.48 2.99 0.87
CA SER A 44 -13.51 2.86 -0.16
C SER A 44 -12.88 2.60 -1.52
N SER A 45 -13.17 1.41 -2.06
CA SER A 45 -12.76 1.01 -3.40
C SER A 45 -13.28 1.96 -4.47
N LEU A 46 -14.52 2.46 -4.33
CA LEU A 46 -15.10 3.45 -5.25
C LEU A 46 -14.24 4.71 -5.36
N ASN A 47 -13.72 5.22 -4.24
CA ASN A 47 -12.86 6.41 -4.26
C ASN A 47 -11.50 6.13 -4.89
N VAL A 48 -10.93 4.94 -4.67
CA VAL A 48 -9.63 4.54 -5.22
C VAL A 48 -9.74 4.30 -6.72
N PHE A 49 -10.74 3.54 -7.17
CA PHE A 49 -10.83 3.05 -8.55
C PHE A 49 -11.61 3.96 -9.49
N PHE A 50 -12.66 4.62 -8.99
CA PHE A 50 -13.63 5.33 -9.83
C PHE A 50 -13.85 6.79 -9.40
N GLY A 51 -13.10 7.25 -8.39
CA GLY A 51 -13.36 8.52 -7.73
C GLY A 51 -12.17 9.48 -7.71
N ARG A 52 -12.28 10.48 -6.82
CA ARG A 52 -11.25 11.52 -6.65
C ARG A 52 -9.95 11.02 -6.02
N GLY A 53 -9.87 9.75 -5.64
CA GLY A 53 -8.78 9.17 -4.87
C GLY A 53 -8.98 9.29 -3.37
N ARG A 54 -8.43 8.31 -2.65
CA ARG A 54 -8.37 8.31 -1.19
C ARG A 54 -7.24 9.22 -0.72
N ARG A 55 -7.57 10.23 0.09
CA ARG A 55 -6.58 11.17 0.65
C ARG A 55 -5.64 10.45 1.62
N VAL A 56 -4.38 10.87 1.61
CA VAL A 56 -3.34 10.47 2.56
C VAL A 56 -2.64 11.73 3.03
N ARG A 57 -2.43 11.89 4.34
CA ARG A 57 -1.60 12.96 4.91
C ARG A 57 -0.56 12.33 5.82
N LEU A 58 0.71 12.60 5.58
CA LEU A 58 1.80 12.06 6.37
C LEU A 58 2.01 12.87 7.66
N ALA A 59 2.87 12.36 8.54
CA ALA A 59 3.26 13.03 9.79
C ALA A 59 3.80 14.46 9.57
N ASP A 60 4.55 14.68 8.47
CA ASP A 60 5.13 15.97 8.10
C ASP A 60 4.14 16.93 7.40
N GLY A 61 2.86 16.53 7.29
CA GLY A 61 1.83 17.30 6.58
C GLY A 61 1.82 17.10 5.06
N THR A 62 2.77 16.36 4.48
CA THR A 62 2.77 16.03 3.05
C THR A 62 1.47 15.30 2.68
N GLU A 63 0.80 15.76 1.61
CA GLU A 63 -0.44 15.17 1.13
C GLU A 63 -0.22 14.32 -0.14
N TRP A 64 -0.76 13.10 -0.11
CA TRP A 64 -0.86 12.21 -1.27
C TRP A 64 -2.32 11.81 -1.53
N ARG A 65 -2.53 11.15 -2.68
CA ARG A 65 -3.77 10.45 -3.00
C ARG A 65 -3.48 9.06 -3.54
N ILE A 66 -4.19 8.08 -3.02
CA ILE A 66 -4.28 6.74 -3.59
C ILE A 66 -5.39 6.78 -4.64
N LYS A 67 -5.05 6.42 -5.88
CA LYS A 67 -5.97 6.35 -7.04
C LYS A 67 -5.69 5.08 -7.81
N SER A 68 -6.38 4.89 -8.93
CA SER A 68 -5.92 4.01 -9.99
C SER A 68 -5.90 4.70 -11.34
N VAL A 69 -5.10 4.15 -12.25
CA VAL A 69 -5.14 4.46 -13.69
C VAL A 69 -5.35 3.17 -14.47
N THR A 70 -5.75 3.29 -15.72
CA THR A 70 -5.75 2.17 -16.65
C THR A 70 -4.38 2.06 -17.32
N SER A 71 -3.88 0.82 -17.44
CA SER A 71 -2.67 0.48 -18.20
C SER A 71 -2.99 -0.73 -19.08
N GLY A 72 -3.23 -0.47 -20.38
CA GLY A 72 -3.84 -1.45 -21.26
C GLY A 72 -5.19 -1.93 -20.71
N ARG A 73 -5.32 -3.24 -20.48
CA ARG A 73 -6.54 -3.86 -19.91
C ARG A 73 -6.57 -3.90 -18.37
N HIS A 74 -5.56 -3.38 -17.69
CA HIS A 74 -5.40 -3.52 -16.24
C HIS A 74 -5.70 -2.21 -15.52
N ILE A 75 -6.27 -2.31 -14.32
CA ILE A 75 -6.42 -1.20 -13.38
C ILE A 75 -5.25 -1.25 -12.40
N VAL A 76 -4.48 -0.16 -12.35
CA VAL A 76 -3.20 -0.04 -11.64
C VAL A 76 -3.37 0.99 -10.53
N PRO A 77 -3.39 0.57 -9.25
CA PRO A 77 -3.33 1.51 -8.14
C PRO A 77 -2.04 2.33 -8.16
N ILE A 78 -2.16 3.61 -7.86
CA ILE A 78 -1.05 4.56 -7.79
C ILE A 78 -1.19 5.45 -6.56
N ILE A 79 -0.06 5.86 -6.00
CA ILE A 79 0.02 6.96 -5.02
C ILE A 79 0.59 8.16 -5.76
N ARG A 80 -0.13 9.29 -5.73
CA ARG A 80 0.33 10.55 -6.33
C ARG A 80 0.42 11.66 -5.30
N SER A 81 1.41 12.52 -5.44
CA SER A 81 1.47 13.85 -4.85
C SER A 81 1.18 14.90 -5.92
N GLU A 82 1.22 16.19 -5.55
CA GLU A 82 1.18 17.29 -6.51
C GLU A 82 2.40 17.30 -7.45
N ALA A 83 3.55 16.81 -6.96
CA ALA A 83 4.80 16.77 -7.72
C ALA A 83 4.86 15.58 -8.71
N GLY A 84 3.96 14.60 -8.61
CA GLY A 84 3.92 13.47 -9.54
C GLY A 84 3.53 12.15 -8.89
N THR A 85 3.84 11.05 -9.59
CA THR A 85 3.56 9.69 -9.11
C THR A 85 4.67 9.25 -8.16
N ILE A 86 4.27 8.82 -6.95
CA ILE A 86 5.17 8.36 -5.89
C ILE A 86 5.38 6.84 -5.98
N ALA A 87 4.27 6.10 -6.15
CA ALA A 87 4.29 4.66 -6.26
C ALA A 87 3.23 4.17 -7.23
N THR A 88 3.49 3.06 -7.90
CA THR A 88 2.57 2.35 -8.78
C THR A 88 2.54 0.89 -8.36
N SER A 89 1.40 0.23 -8.56
CA SER A 89 1.26 -1.20 -8.30
C SER A 89 0.55 -1.93 -9.43
N GLY A 90 0.99 -3.15 -9.71
CA GLY A 90 0.36 -4.01 -10.71
C GLY A 90 0.42 -5.50 -10.35
N PRO A 91 -0.44 -6.32 -10.99
CA PRO A 91 -0.42 -7.77 -10.82
C PRO A 91 0.86 -8.37 -11.41
N LEU A 92 1.45 -9.32 -10.69
CA LEU A 92 2.50 -10.20 -11.17
C LEU A 92 1.96 -11.62 -11.27
N TYR A 93 1.31 -11.92 -12.40
CA TYR A 93 0.59 -13.18 -12.63
C TYR A 93 1.44 -14.43 -12.40
N ALA A 94 2.68 -14.44 -12.88
CA ALA A 94 3.58 -15.58 -12.72
C ALA A 94 3.86 -15.94 -11.25
N LYS A 95 3.81 -14.95 -10.35
CA LYS A 95 4.10 -15.11 -8.92
C LYS A 95 2.88 -14.93 -8.02
N ARG A 96 1.67 -14.79 -8.59
CA ARG A 96 0.41 -14.52 -7.86
C ARG A 96 0.56 -13.42 -6.79
N SER A 97 1.30 -12.37 -7.13
CA SER A 97 1.74 -11.31 -6.22
C SER A 97 1.53 -9.94 -6.84
N TYR A 98 1.89 -8.89 -6.10
CA TYR A 98 1.89 -7.52 -6.60
C TYR A 98 3.29 -6.96 -6.68
N GLY A 99 3.60 -6.26 -7.77
CA GLY A 99 4.78 -5.40 -7.83
C GLY A 99 4.41 -4.00 -7.33
N ILE A 100 5.20 -3.43 -6.44
CA ILE A 100 5.08 -2.05 -5.95
C ILE A 100 6.35 -1.30 -6.33
N ASN A 101 6.23 -0.33 -7.24
CA ASN A 101 7.38 0.38 -7.80
C ASN A 101 7.25 1.89 -7.58
N GLY A 102 8.33 2.51 -7.09
CA GLY A 102 8.51 3.96 -7.15
C GLY A 102 9.65 4.32 -8.08
N LYS A 103 10.15 5.55 -7.97
CA LYS A 103 11.23 6.05 -8.85
C LYS A 103 12.52 5.25 -8.71
N ASP A 104 12.93 4.97 -7.48
CA ASP A 104 14.25 4.42 -7.14
C ASP A 104 14.16 3.08 -6.39
N TYR A 105 12.99 2.42 -6.42
CA TYR A 105 12.77 1.15 -5.72
C TYR A 105 11.71 0.30 -6.39
N GLY A 106 11.86 -1.02 -6.25
CA GLY A 106 10.87 -2.02 -6.66
C GLY A 106 10.75 -3.11 -5.60
N LEU A 107 9.52 -3.42 -5.21
CA LEU A 107 9.19 -4.38 -4.18
C LEU A 107 8.13 -5.35 -4.69
N THR A 108 8.07 -6.54 -4.09
CA THR A 108 7.03 -7.53 -4.38
C THR A 108 6.24 -7.82 -3.11
N LEU A 109 4.92 -7.70 -3.17
CA LEU A 109 4.01 -8.10 -2.10
C LEU A 109 3.45 -9.48 -2.43
N ILE A 110 3.87 -10.49 -1.67
CA ILE A 110 3.63 -11.90 -1.95
C ILE A 110 2.74 -12.48 -0.85
N PRO A 111 1.69 -13.24 -1.19
CA PRO A 111 0.88 -13.88 -0.17
C PRO A 111 1.66 -15.03 0.49
N THR A 112 1.57 -15.13 1.81
CA THR A 112 2.14 -16.25 2.57
C THR A 112 1.03 -17.13 3.15
N GLY A 113 1.19 -18.44 3.01
CA GLY A 113 0.20 -19.43 3.42
C GLY A 113 -0.74 -19.88 2.30
N LYS A 114 -1.58 -20.88 2.62
CA LYS A 114 -2.59 -21.39 1.69
C LYS A 114 -3.76 -20.41 1.66
N ALA A 115 -4.06 -19.86 0.48
CA ALA A 115 -5.34 -19.21 0.25
C ALA A 115 -6.43 -20.29 0.45
N GLY A 116 -7.22 -20.17 1.51
CA GLY A 116 -8.43 -20.97 1.67
C GLY A 116 -9.51 -20.47 0.72
N TRP A 117 -10.74 -20.35 1.20
CA TRP A 117 -11.89 -19.83 0.43
C TRP A 117 -11.85 -18.31 0.17
N GLY A 118 -10.70 -17.65 0.32
CA GLY A 118 -10.61 -16.20 0.29
C GLY A 118 -9.18 -15.67 0.11
N ARG A 119 -9.04 -14.34 0.24
CA ARG A 119 -7.75 -13.68 0.12
C ARG A 119 -6.82 -14.12 1.26
N PRO A 120 -5.51 -14.32 0.98
CA PRO A 120 -4.52 -14.60 2.02
C PRO A 120 -4.57 -13.54 3.13
N ALA A 121 -4.56 -14.00 4.38
CA ALA A 121 -4.54 -13.12 5.55
C ALA A 121 -3.14 -12.54 5.81
N HIS A 122 -2.10 -13.27 5.38
CA HIS A 122 -0.72 -12.92 5.58
C HIS A 122 -0.02 -12.70 4.25
N TRP A 123 0.81 -11.68 4.21
CA TRP A 123 1.61 -11.28 3.07
C TRP A 123 3.00 -10.90 3.54
N VAL A 124 3.96 -10.96 2.63
CA VAL A 124 5.32 -10.48 2.86
C VAL A 124 5.67 -9.46 1.78
N LEU A 125 6.29 -8.38 2.20
CA LEU A 125 6.92 -7.41 1.32
C LEU A 125 8.38 -7.84 1.14
N GLN A 126 8.78 -8.01 -0.10
CA GLN A 126 10.13 -8.44 -0.47
C GLN A 126 10.82 -7.40 -1.34
N ARG A 127 12.14 -7.28 -1.13
CA ARG A 127 13.08 -6.64 -2.03
C ARG A 127 13.99 -7.71 -2.59
N HIS A 128 13.93 -7.94 -3.90
CA HIS A 128 14.53 -9.12 -4.54
C HIS A 128 14.04 -10.42 -3.88
N GLU A 129 14.93 -11.15 -3.19
CA GLU A 129 14.64 -12.42 -2.51
C GLU A 129 14.57 -12.27 -0.98
N THR A 130 14.76 -11.04 -0.47
CA THR A 130 14.79 -10.76 0.96
C THR A 130 13.43 -10.27 1.44
N GLU A 131 12.89 -10.89 2.49
CA GLU A 131 11.74 -10.38 3.22
C GLU A 131 12.13 -9.16 4.05
N ILE A 132 11.43 -8.06 3.82
CA ILE A 132 11.69 -6.76 4.45
C ILE A 132 10.57 -6.33 5.38
N ALA A 133 9.37 -6.90 5.21
CA ALA A 133 8.26 -6.71 6.13
C ALA A 133 7.23 -7.84 6.01
N SER A 134 6.56 -8.14 7.12
CA SER A 134 5.35 -8.96 7.14
C SER A 134 4.11 -8.05 7.20
N VAL A 135 3.04 -8.40 6.48
CA VAL A 135 1.85 -7.55 6.29
C VAL A 135 0.57 -8.35 6.49
N THR A 136 -0.37 -7.78 7.26
CA THR A 136 -1.75 -8.24 7.41
C THR A 136 -2.70 -7.08 7.12
N GLN A 137 -4.02 -7.33 7.13
CA GLN A 137 -4.99 -6.25 6.94
C GLN A 137 -4.91 -5.17 8.03
N GLU A 138 -4.44 -5.53 9.22
CA GLU A 138 -4.41 -4.69 10.41
C GLU A 138 -3.04 -4.08 10.66
N SER A 139 -1.95 -4.73 10.26
CA SER A 139 -0.61 -4.28 10.60
C SER A 139 0.44 -4.56 9.53
N ILE A 140 1.55 -3.87 9.66
CA ILE A 140 2.80 -4.14 8.95
C ILE A 140 3.94 -4.11 9.96
N THR A 141 4.80 -5.11 9.91
CA THR A 141 6.01 -5.19 10.73
C THR A 141 7.21 -5.18 9.81
N ALA A 142 7.97 -4.09 9.86
CA ALA A 142 9.16 -3.89 9.04
C ALA A 142 10.40 -4.43 9.76
N HIS A 143 11.15 -5.31 9.09
CA HIS A 143 12.40 -5.91 9.59
C HIS A 143 13.62 -5.02 9.29
N GLU A 144 13.46 -4.10 8.34
CA GLU A 144 14.37 -3.01 8.03
C GLU A 144 13.54 -1.77 7.65
N PRO A 145 14.13 -0.56 7.61
CA PRO A 145 13.38 0.64 7.24
C PRO A 145 12.73 0.51 5.86
N ILE A 146 11.42 0.72 5.77
CA ILE A 146 10.67 0.69 4.51
C ILE A 146 10.03 2.03 4.20
N LEU A 147 9.80 2.29 2.91
CA LEU A 147 9.13 3.52 2.47
C LEU A 147 7.66 3.53 2.89
N VAL A 148 7.18 4.64 3.47
CA VAL A 148 5.78 4.80 3.86
C VAL A 148 4.85 4.62 2.66
N ALA A 149 5.27 5.04 1.46
CA ALA A 149 4.51 4.81 0.24
C ALA A 149 4.32 3.32 -0.07
N ALA A 150 5.33 2.47 0.18
CA ALA A 150 5.22 1.04 -0.01
C ALA A 150 4.24 0.42 0.99
N ALA A 151 4.31 0.82 2.27
CA ALA A 151 3.39 0.35 3.29
C ALA A 151 1.93 0.77 3.03
N VAL A 152 1.71 2.04 2.67
CA VAL A 152 0.37 2.55 2.29
C VAL A 152 -0.17 1.81 1.07
N MET A 153 0.67 1.54 0.06
CA MET A 153 0.27 0.75 -1.11
C MET A 153 -0.05 -0.69 -0.72
N ALA A 154 0.76 -1.33 0.13
CA ALA A 154 0.51 -2.69 0.60
C ALA A 154 -0.84 -2.79 1.32
N PHE A 155 -1.15 -1.89 2.26
CA PHE A 155 -2.46 -1.83 2.90
C PHE A 155 -3.60 -1.63 1.90
N THR A 156 -3.40 -0.79 0.88
CA THR A 156 -4.40 -0.56 -0.18
C THR A 156 -4.69 -1.87 -0.93
N LEU A 157 -3.64 -2.57 -1.36
CA LEU A 157 -3.75 -3.80 -2.14
C LEU A 157 -4.44 -4.90 -1.34
N ILE A 158 -3.99 -5.21 -0.12
CA ILE A 158 -4.56 -6.29 0.70
C ILE A 158 -5.98 -5.99 1.20
N THR A 159 -6.40 -4.72 1.16
CA THR A 159 -7.75 -4.31 1.55
C THR A 159 -8.72 -4.38 0.37
N HIS A 160 -8.35 -3.81 -0.77
CA HIS A 160 -9.28 -3.67 -1.90
C HIS A 160 -9.12 -4.72 -2.99
N GLY A 161 -7.92 -5.29 -3.09
CA GLY A 161 -7.53 -6.06 -4.24
C GLY A 161 -7.35 -5.18 -5.46
N ILE A 162 -6.96 -5.77 -6.58
CA ILE A 162 -7.06 -5.08 -7.87
C ILE A 162 -8.00 -5.85 -8.78
N PRO A 163 -8.76 -5.17 -9.65
CA PRO A 163 -9.52 -5.85 -10.69
C PRO A 163 -8.62 -6.79 -11.50
N GLY A 164 -9.01 -8.07 -11.59
CA GLY A 164 -8.19 -9.16 -12.16
C GLY A 164 -7.34 -9.94 -11.14
N GLU A 165 -7.37 -9.59 -9.86
CA GLU A 165 -6.72 -10.37 -8.78
C GLU A 165 -7.30 -11.78 -8.67
N ALA A 166 -8.58 -12.00 -8.97
CA ALA A 166 -9.17 -13.33 -8.92
C ALA A 166 -8.43 -14.33 -9.83
N ASP A 167 -7.87 -13.86 -10.95
CA ASP A 167 -7.04 -14.68 -11.84
C ASP A 167 -5.65 -15.00 -11.25
N LEU A 168 -5.22 -14.24 -10.23
CA LEU A 168 -4.02 -14.53 -9.43
C LEU A 168 -4.29 -15.60 -8.38
N MET A 169 -5.52 -15.78 -7.94
CA MET A 169 -5.84 -16.70 -6.85
C MET A 169 -5.93 -18.14 -7.39
N PRO A 170 -5.67 -19.17 -6.55
CA PRO A 170 -5.91 -20.55 -6.95
C PRO A 170 -7.35 -20.71 -7.48
N LYS A 171 -7.48 -21.24 -8.69
CA LYS A 171 -8.80 -21.60 -9.23
C LYS A 171 -9.29 -22.85 -8.51
N ARG A 172 -10.61 -22.95 -8.32
CA ARG A 172 -11.24 -24.18 -7.82
C ARG A 172 -10.94 -25.31 -8.80
N ASP A 173 -10.54 -26.46 -8.25
CA ASP A 173 -10.77 -27.76 -8.89
C ASP A 173 -12.24 -28.17 -8.69
#